data_AF-A0A8S3VDF3-F1
#
_entry.id   AF-A0A8S3VDF3-F1
#
_cell.length_a   1.000
_cell.length_b   1.000
_cell.length_c   1.000
_cell.angle_alpha   90.00
_cell.angle_beta   90.00
_cell.angle_gamma   90.00
#
_symmetry.space_group_name_H-M   'P 1'
#
loop_
_entity.id
_entity.type
_entity.pdbx_description
1 polymer ?
#
loop_
_entity_poly.entity_id
_entity_poly.type
_entity_poly.pdbx_seq_one_letter_code
_entity_poly.pdbx_strand_id
1 'polypeptide(L)'
;MDDYKSTSSFPNENFNLEQKIETKVSKLGDKLESTLSKLRDKDDKLSEKITDMARMIGTNNQLDKLRKQLSDFETKLNAHSGNITDLKNDIITIKKDMNKKCNHGWKWFNNHCYMFRYDKLTWLQAKKECENNLAYLVKIETSTENRWIQNTMTVPESKGHTQLWTGLNDRSKRRTLCMGI
;
A
#
# COMPACT_ATOMS: atom_id res chain seq x y z
N MET A 1 -19.99 -128.25 -14.26
CA MET A 1 -19.47 -127.55 -15.46
C MET A 1 -20.58 -126.63 -15.93
N ASP A 2 -20.83 -125.50 -15.27
CA ASP A 2 -19.90 -124.45 -14.80
C ASP A 2 -19.30 -123.71 -15.99
N ASP A 3 -19.59 -122.41 -16.11
CA ASP A 3 -18.63 -121.46 -15.55
C ASP A 3 -19.31 -120.18 -15.02
N TYR A 4 -18.61 -119.49 -14.12
CA TYR A 4 -19.14 -118.45 -13.25
C TYR A 4 -18.85 -117.04 -13.80
N LYS A 5 -19.84 -116.13 -13.80
CA LYS A 5 -19.57 -114.69 -14.01
C LYS A 5 -20.56 -113.78 -13.29
N SER A 6 -20.26 -113.54 -12.01
CA SER A 6 -20.87 -112.45 -11.24
C SER A 6 -20.56 -111.09 -11.86
N THR A 7 -21.60 -110.34 -12.24
CA THR A 7 -21.54 -108.89 -12.43
C THR A 7 -22.34 -108.22 -11.31
N SER A 8 -21.67 -107.95 -10.20
CA SER A 8 -22.28 -107.30 -9.02
C SER A 8 -22.62 -105.84 -9.32
N SER A 9 -23.90 -105.57 -9.57
CA SER A 9 -24.42 -104.22 -9.78
C SER A 9 -24.44 -103.42 -8.46
N PHE A 10 -23.29 -102.81 -8.12
CA PHE A 10 -23.16 -101.84 -7.01
C PHE A 10 -22.94 -100.39 -7.48
N PRO A 11 -23.92 -99.74 -8.13
CA PRO A 11 -24.05 -98.29 -8.09
C PRO A 11 -24.90 -97.85 -6.89
N ASN A 12 -24.41 -96.94 -6.05
CA ASN A 12 -25.19 -95.79 -5.54
C ASN A 12 -24.36 -94.88 -4.62
N GLU A 13 -23.95 -95.37 -3.44
CA GLU A 13 -23.70 -94.47 -2.29
C GLU A 13 -22.55 -93.47 -2.50
N ASN A 14 -21.38 -93.91 -2.99
CA ASN A 14 -20.24 -93.02 -3.19
C ASN A 14 -20.52 -91.96 -4.27
N PHE A 15 -21.11 -92.37 -5.40
CA PHE A 15 -21.52 -91.48 -6.50
C PHE A 15 -22.59 -90.45 -6.06
N ASN A 16 -23.51 -90.87 -5.19
CA ASN A 16 -24.54 -90.00 -4.61
C ASN A 16 -23.94 -89.01 -3.60
N LEU A 17 -22.86 -89.38 -2.90
CA LEU A 17 -22.07 -88.48 -2.05
C LEU A 17 -21.25 -87.49 -2.88
N GLU A 18 -20.63 -87.93 -3.99
CA GLU A 18 -19.88 -87.09 -4.92
C GLU A 18 -20.77 -85.98 -5.50
N GLN A 19 -21.95 -86.29 -6.06
CA GLN A 19 -22.89 -85.26 -6.53
C GLN A 19 -23.38 -84.33 -5.41
N LYS A 20 -23.50 -84.82 -4.16
CA LYS A 20 -23.84 -83.98 -2.98
C LYS A 20 -22.67 -83.09 -2.53
N ILE A 21 -21.44 -83.41 -2.90
CA ILE A 21 -20.26 -82.55 -2.72
C ILE A 21 -20.22 -81.53 -3.84
N GLU A 22 -20.30 -81.94 -5.11
CA GLU A 22 -20.30 -81.06 -6.28
C GLU A 22 -21.40 -79.98 -6.19
N THR A 23 -22.64 -80.36 -5.88
CA THR A 23 -23.76 -79.41 -5.74
C THR A 23 -23.66 -78.51 -4.50
N LYS A 24 -22.82 -78.86 -3.52
CA LYS A 24 -22.43 -77.94 -2.42
C LYS A 24 -21.31 -77.01 -2.85
N VAL A 25 -20.31 -77.50 -3.58
CA VAL A 25 -19.19 -76.71 -4.10
C VAL A 25 -19.69 -75.65 -5.09
N SER A 26 -20.58 -76.01 -6.02
CA SER A 26 -21.26 -75.05 -6.92
C SER A 26 -21.99 -73.97 -6.12
N LYS A 27 -22.86 -74.35 -5.17
CA LYS A 27 -23.59 -73.38 -4.33
C LYS A 27 -22.70 -72.50 -3.44
N LEU A 28 -21.48 -72.95 -3.13
CA LEU A 28 -20.47 -72.16 -2.44
C LEU A 28 -19.75 -71.20 -3.40
N GLY A 29 -19.46 -71.63 -4.63
CA GLY A 29 -19.00 -70.78 -5.74
C GLY A 29 -20.00 -69.68 -6.06
N ASP A 30 -21.23 -70.01 -6.43
CA ASP A 30 -22.31 -69.06 -6.73
C ASP A 30 -22.45 -67.98 -5.64
N LYS A 31 -22.29 -68.38 -4.37
CA LYS A 31 -22.34 -67.48 -3.21
C LYS A 31 -21.06 -66.64 -3.04
N LEU A 32 -19.89 -67.18 -3.38
CA LEU A 32 -18.62 -66.46 -3.42
C LEU A 32 -18.61 -65.43 -4.55
N GLU A 33 -18.92 -65.82 -5.80
CA GLU A 33 -19.09 -64.91 -6.94
C GLU A 33 -20.10 -63.79 -6.61
N SER A 34 -21.27 -64.14 -6.06
CA SER A 34 -22.29 -63.16 -5.65
C SER A 34 -21.81 -62.23 -4.53
N THR A 35 -20.85 -62.65 -3.71
CA THR A 35 -20.27 -61.81 -2.64
C THR A 35 -19.15 -60.92 -3.20
N LEU A 36 -18.31 -61.43 -4.09
CA LEU A 36 -17.26 -60.68 -4.79
C LEU A 36 -17.85 -59.55 -5.64
N SER A 37 -18.92 -59.81 -6.39
CA SER A 37 -19.66 -58.75 -7.12
C SER A 37 -20.11 -57.63 -6.18
N LYS A 38 -20.79 -57.98 -5.08
CA LYS A 38 -21.30 -57.00 -4.09
C LYS A 38 -20.21 -56.27 -3.30
N LEU A 39 -18.98 -56.78 -3.29
CA LEU A 39 -17.81 -56.08 -2.74
C LEU A 39 -17.25 -55.10 -3.77
N ARG A 40 -17.12 -55.52 -5.03
CA ARG A 40 -16.72 -54.65 -6.15
C ARG A 40 -17.68 -53.48 -6.33
N ASP A 41 -18.99 -53.72 -6.37
CA ASP A 41 -20.03 -52.68 -6.46
C ASP A 41 -19.93 -51.62 -5.33
N LYS A 42 -19.42 -52.03 -4.16
CA LYS A 42 -19.19 -51.13 -3.01
C LYS A 42 -17.87 -50.38 -3.12
N ASP A 43 -16.84 -51.01 -3.67
CA ASP A 43 -15.52 -50.40 -3.86
C ASP A 43 -15.55 -49.34 -4.97
N ASP A 44 -16.15 -49.66 -6.11
CA ASP A 44 -16.42 -48.71 -7.21
C ASP A 44 -17.20 -47.48 -6.68
N LYS A 45 -18.24 -47.73 -5.87
CA LYS A 45 -19.07 -46.68 -5.24
C LYS A 45 -18.39 -45.94 -4.07
N LEU A 46 -17.33 -46.50 -3.49
CA LEU A 46 -16.51 -45.81 -2.49
C LEU A 46 -15.45 -44.93 -3.18
N SER A 47 -14.85 -45.43 -4.25
CA SER A 47 -13.93 -44.71 -5.14
C SER A 47 -14.59 -43.46 -5.76
N GLU A 48 -15.83 -43.58 -6.24
CA GLU A 48 -16.65 -42.44 -6.70
C GLU A 48 -16.79 -41.37 -5.61
N LYS A 49 -17.21 -41.76 -4.39
CA LYS A 49 -17.34 -40.83 -3.25
C LYS A 49 -16.03 -40.18 -2.83
N ILE A 50 -14.92 -40.92 -2.83
CA ILE A 50 -13.58 -40.39 -2.54
C ILE A 50 -13.21 -39.33 -3.58
N THR A 51 -13.50 -39.59 -4.85
CA THR A 51 -13.26 -38.66 -5.96
C THR A 51 -14.09 -37.38 -5.80
N ASP A 52 -15.37 -37.48 -5.41
CA ASP A 52 -16.22 -36.32 -5.16
C ASP A 52 -15.80 -35.50 -3.94
N MET A 53 -15.39 -36.14 -2.84
CA MET A 53 -14.81 -35.43 -1.69
C MET A 53 -13.52 -34.70 -2.06
N ALA A 54 -12.65 -35.30 -2.88
CA ALA A 54 -11.45 -34.64 -3.40
C ALA A 54 -11.78 -33.43 -4.28
N ARG A 55 -12.81 -33.52 -5.15
CA ARG A 55 -13.32 -32.39 -5.95
C ARG A 55 -13.79 -31.24 -5.05
N MET A 56 -14.56 -31.53 -3.99
CA MET A 56 -15.02 -30.51 -3.05
C MET A 56 -13.85 -29.78 -2.36
N ILE A 57 -12.87 -30.53 -1.84
CA ILE A 57 -11.68 -29.96 -1.19
C ILE A 57 -10.91 -29.03 -2.15
N GLY A 58 -10.74 -29.43 -3.42
CA GLY A 58 -10.03 -28.64 -4.43
C GLY A 58 -10.71 -27.33 -4.86
N THR A 59 -11.97 -27.09 -4.46
CA THR A 59 -12.72 -25.89 -4.89
C THR A 59 -12.74 -24.74 -3.88
N ASN A 60 -12.26 -24.92 -2.64
CA ASN A 60 -12.27 -23.85 -1.63
C ASN A 60 -11.10 -22.85 -1.81
N ASN A 61 -11.11 -22.14 -2.94
CA ASN A 61 -10.07 -21.19 -3.37
C ASN A 61 -10.07 -19.84 -2.64
N GLN A 62 -10.82 -19.70 -1.53
CA GLN A 62 -10.91 -18.44 -0.79
C GLN A 62 -9.54 -17.92 -0.34
N LEU A 63 -8.63 -18.82 0.05
CA LEU A 63 -7.27 -18.47 0.45
C LEU A 63 -6.46 -17.84 -0.70
N ASP A 64 -6.60 -18.35 -1.93
CA ASP A 64 -5.87 -17.83 -3.09
C ASP A 64 -6.46 -16.52 -3.61
N LYS A 65 -7.79 -16.36 -3.51
CA LYS A 65 -8.46 -15.08 -3.72
C LYS A 65 -7.97 -14.03 -2.71
N LEU A 66 -7.89 -14.38 -1.42
CA LEU A 66 -7.35 -13.53 -0.37
C LEU A 66 -5.87 -13.18 -0.57
N ARG A 67 -5.02 -14.17 -0.92
CA ARG A 67 -3.61 -13.96 -1.27
C ARG A 67 -3.45 -12.97 -2.42
N LYS A 68 -4.23 -13.12 -3.49
CA LYS A 68 -4.21 -12.18 -4.63
C LYS A 68 -4.63 -10.78 -4.20
N GLN A 69 -5.73 -10.65 -3.45
CA GLN A 69 -6.15 -9.35 -2.91
C GLN A 69 -5.07 -8.71 -2.01
N LEU A 70 -4.35 -9.50 -1.20
CA LEU A 70 -3.26 -9.02 -0.36
C LEU A 70 -2.13 -8.41 -1.21
N SER A 71 -1.71 -9.11 -2.28
CA SER A 71 -0.69 -8.63 -3.22
C SER A 71 -1.16 -7.40 -4.02
N ASP A 72 -2.44 -7.36 -4.43
CA ASP A 72 -3.08 -6.21 -5.08
C ASP A 72 -3.17 -4.98 -4.14
N PHE A 73 -3.13 -5.17 -2.81
CA PHE A 73 -3.04 -4.08 -1.82
C PHE A 73 -1.59 -3.68 -1.52
N GLU A 74 -0.68 -4.64 -1.40
CA GLU A 74 0.76 -4.40 -1.16
C GLU A 74 1.40 -3.58 -2.29
N THR A 75 1.13 -3.95 -3.55
CA THR A 75 1.58 -3.20 -4.72
C THR A 75 1.05 -1.77 -4.73
N LYS A 76 -0.21 -1.55 -4.34
CA LYS A 76 -0.80 -0.20 -4.21
C LYS A 76 -0.18 0.60 -3.07
N LEU A 77 0.10 -0.01 -1.92
CA LEU A 77 0.77 0.63 -0.79
C LEU A 77 2.17 1.10 -1.18
N ASN A 78 2.93 0.26 -1.87
CA ASN A 78 4.26 0.61 -2.37
C ASN A 78 4.22 1.77 -3.39
N ALA A 79 3.24 1.77 -4.31
CA ALA A 79 3.04 2.88 -5.24
C ALA A 79 2.69 4.21 -4.53
N HIS A 80 1.81 4.18 -3.52
CA HIS A 80 1.49 5.38 -2.73
C HIS A 80 2.71 5.87 -1.91
N SER A 81 3.54 4.95 -1.40
CA SER A 81 4.79 5.29 -0.70
C SER A 81 5.80 6.02 -1.60
N GLY A 82 5.90 5.60 -2.86
CA GLY A 82 6.65 6.31 -3.91
C GLY A 82 6.13 7.73 -4.11
N ASN A 83 4.85 7.87 -4.46
CA ASN A 83 4.21 9.19 -4.68
C ASN A 83 4.36 10.14 -3.49
N ILE A 84 4.26 9.64 -2.24
CA ILE A 84 4.46 10.43 -1.02
C ILE A 84 5.92 10.87 -0.85
N THR A 85 6.88 10.09 -1.35
CA THR A 85 8.31 10.42 -1.32
C THR A 85 8.64 11.49 -2.35
N ASP A 86 8.10 11.39 -3.56
CA ASP A 86 8.27 12.40 -4.61
C ASP A 86 7.65 13.74 -4.21
N LEU A 87 6.42 13.75 -3.68
CA LEU A 87 5.78 14.96 -3.14
C LEU A 87 6.58 15.62 -2.01
N LYS A 88 7.32 14.85 -1.18
CA LYS A 88 8.23 15.42 -0.18
C LYS A 88 9.42 16.10 -0.83
N ASN A 89 9.99 15.51 -1.88
CA ASN A 89 11.12 16.06 -2.63
C ASN A 89 10.72 17.35 -3.38
N ASP A 90 9.52 17.40 -3.95
CA ASP A 90 8.94 18.60 -4.55
C ASP A 90 8.75 19.71 -3.51
N ILE A 91 8.18 19.40 -2.35
CA ILE A 91 8.03 20.37 -1.24
C ILE A 91 9.40 20.91 -0.77
N ILE A 92 10.45 20.09 -0.75
CA ILE A 92 11.82 20.53 -0.43
C ILE A 92 12.37 21.47 -1.51
N THR A 93 12.15 21.13 -2.79
CA THR A 93 12.60 21.93 -3.94
C THR A 93 11.89 23.28 -3.99
N ILE A 94 10.56 23.29 -3.84
CA ILE A 94 9.74 24.51 -3.76
C ILE A 94 10.20 25.40 -2.61
N LYS A 95 10.47 24.85 -1.42
CA LYS A 95 11.04 25.62 -0.29
C LYS A 95 12.41 26.22 -0.61
N LYS A 96 13.28 25.47 -1.30
CA LYS A 96 14.61 25.92 -1.72
C LYS A 96 14.54 27.07 -2.73
N ASP A 97 13.60 27.03 -3.66
CA ASP A 97 13.39 28.10 -4.63
C ASP A 97 12.58 29.29 -4.08
N MET A 98 11.70 29.07 -3.09
CA MET A 98 11.13 30.17 -2.30
C MET A 98 12.21 30.99 -1.58
N ASN A 99 13.28 30.35 -1.10
CA ASN A 99 14.44 31.05 -0.53
C ASN A 99 15.28 31.83 -1.57
N LYS A 100 15.02 31.67 -2.88
CA LYS A 100 15.63 32.48 -3.96
C LYS A 100 14.76 33.64 -4.43
N LYS A 101 13.52 33.81 -3.90
CA LYS A 101 12.53 34.72 -4.49
C LYS A 101 12.88 36.21 -4.44
N CYS A 102 13.76 36.64 -3.56
CA CYS A 102 14.14 38.05 -3.44
C CYS A 102 15.42 38.36 -4.22
N ASN A 103 15.45 39.53 -4.86
CA ASN A 103 16.63 40.09 -5.51
C ASN A 103 17.82 40.20 -4.55
N HIS A 104 19.04 40.26 -5.09
CA HIS A 104 20.25 40.35 -4.26
C HIS A 104 20.20 41.57 -3.30
N GLY A 105 20.59 41.35 -2.04
CA GLY A 105 20.51 42.36 -0.96
C GLY A 105 19.17 42.44 -0.23
N TRP A 106 18.10 41.84 -0.75
CA TRP A 106 16.79 41.75 -0.09
C TRP A 106 16.72 40.54 0.86
N LYS A 107 15.74 40.54 1.78
CA LYS A 107 15.48 39.49 2.76
C LYS A 107 14.05 38.98 2.63
N TRP A 108 13.87 37.66 2.53
CA TRP A 108 12.54 37.02 2.47
C TRP A 108 11.98 36.80 3.87
N PHE A 109 10.72 37.19 4.09
CA PHE A 109 9.96 36.85 5.31
C PHE A 109 8.46 36.88 5.02
N ASN A 110 7.71 35.90 5.56
CA ASN A 110 6.24 35.81 5.46
C ASN A 110 5.65 36.16 4.07
N ASN A 111 6.22 35.57 3.01
CA ASN A 111 5.86 35.79 1.61
C ASN A 111 6.09 37.22 1.04
N HIS A 112 6.97 38.01 1.65
CA HIS A 112 7.39 39.32 1.15
C HIS A 112 8.92 39.49 1.14
N CYS A 113 9.41 40.43 0.34
CA CYS A 113 10.82 40.81 0.27
C CYS A 113 11.05 42.17 0.93
N TYR A 114 12.03 42.28 1.82
CA TYR A 114 12.35 43.50 2.56
C TYR A 114 13.79 43.96 2.25
N MET A 115 14.01 45.28 2.13
CA MET A 115 15.34 45.86 1.97
C MET A 115 15.61 46.98 2.97
N PHE A 116 16.61 46.76 3.81
CA PHE A 116 17.08 47.71 4.81
C PHE A 116 18.05 48.71 4.16
N ARG A 117 17.62 49.98 4.06
CA ARG A 117 18.42 51.09 3.50
C ARG A 117 18.85 52.03 4.62
N TYR A 118 20.16 52.15 4.82
CA TYR A 118 20.76 52.90 5.93
C TYR A 118 21.19 54.33 5.51
N ASP A 119 20.42 54.93 4.60
CA ASP A 119 20.71 56.21 3.96
C ASP A 119 19.97 57.35 4.66
N LYS A 120 20.63 58.51 4.84
CA LYS A 120 20.09 59.66 5.59
C LYS A 120 19.09 60.47 4.74
N LEU A 121 17.92 59.87 4.46
CA LEU A 121 16.87 60.44 3.62
C LEU A 121 15.67 60.97 4.42
N THR A 122 15.04 62.04 3.91
CA THR A 122 13.68 62.45 4.35
C THR A 122 12.64 61.39 3.98
N TRP A 123 11.44 61.42 4.57
CA TRP A 123 10.39 60.42 4.26
C TRP A 123 9.98 60.43 2.80
N LEU A 124 9.90 61.61 2.18
CA LEU A 124 9.53 61.73 0.77
C LEU A 124 10.61 61.18 -0.17
N GLN A 125 11.89 61.43 0.13
CA GLN A 125 13.02 60.82 -0.58
C GLN A 125 13.06 59.30 -0.35
N ALA A 126 12.84 58.84 0.88
CA ALA A 126 12.80 57.43 1.23
C ALA A 126 11.67 56.66 0.52
N LYS A 127 10.47 57.26 0.45
CA LYS A 127 9.33 56.74 -0.31
C LYS A 127 9.68 56.63 -1.79
N LYS A 128 10.15 57.72 -2.39
CA LYS A 128 10.55 57.75 -3.81
C LYS A 128 11.66 56.73 -4.09
N GLU A 129 12.59 56.53 -3.16
CA GLU A 129 13.67 55.56 -3.33
C GLU A 129 13.20 54.11 -3.27
N CYS A 130 12.20 53.77 -2.44
CA CYS A 130 11.54 52.47 -2.57
C CYS A 130 10.80 52.34 -3.91
N GLU A 131 10.09 53.39 -4.35
CA GLU A 131 9.33 53.38 -5.61
C GLU A 131 10.25 53.23 -6.84
N ASN A 132 11.43 53.86 -6.83
CA ASN A 132 12.50 53.66 -7.83
C ASN A 132 12.95 52.19 -7.93
N ASN A 133 12.83 51.42 -6.83
CA ASN A 133 13.21 50.02 -6.72
C ASN A 133 11.99 49.06 -6.82
N LEU A 134 10.88 49.52 -7.41
CA LEU A 134 9.62 48.77 -7.56
C LEU A 134 9.02 48.28 -6.22
N ALA A 135 9.19 49.08 -5.17
CA ALA A 135 8.82 48.76 -3.79
C ALA A 135 8.15 49.96 -3.09
N TYR A 136 7.68 49.75 -1.86
CA TYR A 136 7.07 50.78 -1.01
C TYR A 136 7.68 50.79 0.40
N LEU A 137 7.42 51.82 1.21
CA LEU A 137 7.85 51.84 2.62
C LEU A 137 7.03 50.84 3.43
N VAL A 138 7.68 49.98 4.22
CA VAL A 138 7.04 48.81 4.85
C VAL A 138 5.80 49.16 5.69
N LYS A 139 4.70 48.46 5.45
CA LYS A 139 3.52 48.47 6.32
C LYS A 139 3.61 47.23 7.21
N ILE A 140 4.02 47.42 8.47
CA ILE A 140 4.11 46.32 9.44
C ILE A 140 2.69 45.93 9.87
N GLU A 141 2.28 44.70 9.58
CA GLU A 141 0.93 44.20 9.82
C GLU A 141 0.83 43.28 11.04
N THR A 142 1.95 42.65 11.45
CA THR A 142 1.95 41.70 12.58
C THR A 142 3.06 41.95 13.60
N SER A 143 2.83 41.53 14.85
CA SER A 143 3.83 41.56 15.91
C SER A 143 5.03 40.62 15.63
N THR A 144 4.79 39.52 14.93
CA THR A 144 5.82 38.57 14.48
C THR A 144 6.74 39.20 13.42
N GLU A 145 6.15 39.91 12.46
CA GLU A 145 6.90 40.69 11.46
C GLU A 145 7.73 41.80 12.13
N ASN A 146 7.12 42.59 13.03
CA ASN A 146 7.82 43.64 13.77
C ASN A 146 9.06 43.08 14.51
N ARG A 147 8.92 41.93 15.16
CA ARG A 147 10.03 41.23 15.85
C ARG A 147 11.09 40.74 14.87
N TRP A 148 10.69 40.19 13.72
CA TRP A 148 11.65 39.75 12.69
C TRP A 148 12.41 40.93 12.09
N ILE A 149 11.75 42.05 11.80
CA ILE A 149 12.37 43.30 11.33
C ILE A 149 13.44 43.75 12.33
N GLN A 150 13.09 43.87 13.62
CA GLN A 150 14.03 44.28 14.67
C GLN A 150 15.24 43.34 14.78
N ASN A 151 15.03 42.02 14.72
CA ASN A 151 16.10 41.03 14.80
C ASN A 151 16.98 40.97 13.52
N THR A 152 16.44 41.37 12.36
CA THR A 152 17.13 41.29 11.06
C THR A 152 17.88 42.59 10.72
N MET A 153 17.60 43.69 11.42
CA MET A 153 18.29 44.97 11.28
C MET A 153 19.75 44.89 11.79
N THR A 154 20.66 44.43 10.94
CA THR A 154 22.11 44.51 11.16
C THR A 154 22.59 45.96 11.04
N VAL A 155 22.41 46.74 12.11
CA VAL A 155 22.91 48.12 12.19
C VAL A 155 24.43 48.10 12.38
N PRO A 156 25.24 48.66 11.45
CA PRO A 156 26.68 48.75 11.65
C PRO A 156 27.02 49.64 12.85
N GLU A 157 27.94 49.23 13.71
CA GLU A 157 28.34 49.99 14.91
C GLU A 157 28.74 51.43 14.58
N SER A 158 29.42 51.62 13.45
CA SER A 158 29.80 52.92 12.86
C SER A 158 28.65 53.87 12.51
N LYS A 159 27.38 53.43 12.60
CA LYS A 159 26.18 54.27 12.43
C LYS A 159 25.36 54.45 13.71
N GLY A 160 25.70 53.75 14.81
CA GLY A 160 25.01 53.82 16.11
C GLY A 160 23.51 53.46 16.03
N HIS A 161 22.76 53.70 17.13
CA HIS A 161 21.32 53.41 17.19
C HIS A 161 20.56 54.01 15.98
N THR A 162 19.90 53.14 15.22
CA THR A 162 19.30 53.48 13.93
C THR A 162 17.83 53.07 13.87
N GLN A 163 16.96 54.08 13.98
CA GLN A 163 15.51 54.02 13.70
C GLN A 163 15.27 53.86 12.19
N LEU A 164 14.06 53.48 11.71
CA LEU A 164 13.75 53.35 10.26
C LEU A 164 12.30 53.76 9.86
N TRP A 165 12.18 54.24 8.61
CA TRP A 165 11.04 54.59 7.73
C TRP A 165 10.04 53.46 7.48
N THR A 166 9.05 53.26 8.32
CA THR A 166 7.85 52.52 7.89
C THR A 166 6.95 53.40 6.99
N GLY A 167 6.00 52.79 6.28
CA GLY A 167 4.97 53.48 5.51
C GLY A 167 3.91 54.14 6.39
N LEU A 168 3.84 53.77 7.67
CA LEU A 168 3.03 54.45 8.68
C LEU A 168 3.50 55.91 8.78
N ASN A 169 2.57 56.86 8.61
CA ASN A 169 2.87 58.28 8.71
C ASN A 169 1.67 59.04 9.32
N ASP A 170 1.98 59.91 10.28
CA ASP A 170 1.09 60.97 10.81
C ASP A 170 1.51 62.35 10.27
N ARG A 171 2.22 62.35 9.13
CA ARG A 171 3.03 63.45 8.57
C ARG A 171 4.29 63.87 9.37
N SER A 172 4.83 63.04 10.28
CA SER A 172 6.19 63.24 10.88
C SER A 172 6.91 61.96 11.43
N LYS A 173 8.27 61.89 11.43
CA LYS A 173 9.20 60.87 12.09
C LYS A 173 9.33 59.42 11.46
N ARG A 174 10.47 58.70 11.27
CA ARG A 174 11.94 58.92 11.00
C ARG A 174 12.65 57.71 10.24
N ARG A 175 13.60 57.93 9.28
CA ARG A 175 14.82 57.12 8.85
C ARG A 175 14.91 55.96 7.75
N THR A 176 13.92 55.58 6.94
CA THR A 176 13.93 54.62 5.74
C THR A 176 13.82 53.07 5.95
N LEU A 177 12.86 52.33 5.32
CA LEU A 177 12.82 50.84 5.17
C LEU A 177 11.82 50.38 4.06
N CYS A 178 12.27 49.60 3.06
CA CYS A 178 11.45 49.19 1.89
C CYS A 178 10.92 47.75 1.95
N MET A 179 9.77 47.52 1.29
CA MET A 179 9.04 46.25 1.13
C MET A 179 8.62 46.10 -0.34
N GLY A 180 8.94 44.97 -0.96
CA GLY A 180 8.57 44.59 -2.32
C GLY A 180 7.42 43.56 -2.34
N ILE A 181 6.67 43.57 -3.44
CA ILE A 181 5.57 42.64 -3.75
C ILE A 181 6.15 41.39 -4.44
#